data_AF-A0A845GAU3-F1
#
_entry.id   AF-A0A845GAU3-F1
#
_cell.length_a   1.000
_cell.length_b   1.000
_cell.length_c   1.000
_cell.angle_alpha   90.00
_cell.angle_beta   90.00
_cell.angle_gamma   90.00
#
_symmetry.space_group_name_H-M   'P 1'
#
loop_
_entity.id
_entity.type
_entity.pdbx_description
1 polymer ?
#
loop_
_entity_poly.entity_id
_entity_poly.type
_entity_poly.pdbx_seq_one_letter_code
_entity_poly.pdbx_strand_id
1 'polypeptide(L)' 'MKPIDIWLLVYPGFVLLDATGPAQVFATANDEARDAGLPEPYRIRMAAPGGGLVASSAGVGVMT' A
#
# COMPACT_ATOMS: atom_id res chain seq x y z
N MET A 1 -19.53 4.25 3.98
CA MET A 1 -18.65 5.34 3.51
C MET A 1 -17.93 4.88 2.25
N LYS A 2 -17.69 5.73 1.26
CA LYS A 2 -16.83 5.37 0.11
C LYS A 2 -15.37 5.48 0.57
N PRO A 3 -14.54 4.43 0.48
CA PRO A 3 -13.15 4.50 0.90
C PRO A 3 -12.35 5.40 -0.05
N ILE A 4 -11.30 6.02 0.51
CA ILE A 4 -10.33 6.85 -0.20
C ILE A 4 -9.28 5.90 -0.79
N ASP A 5 -9.11 5.89 -2.11
CA ASP A 5 -8.08 5.08 -2.76
C ASP A 5 -6.69 5.72 -2.56
N ILE A 6 -5.75 4.94 -2.04
CA ILE A 6 -4.34 5.31 -1.87
C ILE A 6 -3.52 4.48 -2.86
N TRP A 7 -2.80 5.17 -3.75
CA TRP A 7 -1.98 4.55 -4.77
C TRP A 7 -0.50 4.75 -4.47
N LEU A 8 0.21 3.65 -4.28
CA LEU A 8 1.66 3.62 -4.07
C LEU A 8 2.32 3.16 -5.36
N LEU A 9 2.86 4.12 -6.10
CA LEU A 9 3.54 3.86 -7.36
C LEU A 9 4.98 3.39 -7.10
N VAL A 10 5.32 2.21 -7.59
CA VAL A 10 6.67 1.63 -7.48
C VAL A 10 7.27 1.34 -8.86
N TYR A 11 8.59 1.32 -8.90
CA TYR A 11 9.40 1.00 -10.08
C TYR A 11 10.42 -0.08 -9.72
N PRO A 12 10.98 -0.81 -10.70
CA PRO A 12 12.08 -1.75 -10.43
C PRO A 12 13.20 -1.08 -9.64
N GLY A 13 13.58 -1.71 -8.51
CA GLY A 13 14.60 -1.16 -7.60
C GLY A 13 14.08 -0.13 -6.60
N PHE A 14 12.76 0.01 -6.42
CA PHE A 14 12.21 0.88 -5.36
C PHE A 14 12.73 0.50 -3.98
N VAL A 15 12.84 1.47 -3.07
CA VAL A 15 13.20 1.22 -1.67
C VAL A 15 11.99 0.63 -0.96
N LEU A 16 12.13 -0.59 -0.44
CA LEU A 16 11.01 -1.36 0.12
C LEU A 16 10.21 -0.57 1.16
N LEU A 17 10.92 -0.01 2.15
CA LEU A 17 10.29 0.69 3.27
C LEU A 17 9.68 2.03 2.87
N ASP A 18 10.14 2.65 1.78
CA ASP A 18 9.55 3.89 1.28
C ASP A 18 8.15 3.64 0.68
N ALA A 19 7.91 2.45 0.12
CA ALA A 19 6.59 2.06 -0.36
C ALA A 19 5.73 1.43 0.74
N THR A 20 6.29 0.51 1.53
CA THR A 20 5.52 -0.24 2.53
C THR A 20 5.31 0.53 3.82
N GLY A 21 6.16 1.50 4.16
CA GLY A 21 5.99 2.37 5.31
C GLY A 21 4.68 3.17 5.24
N PRO A 22 4.46 3.98 4.18
CA PRO A 22 3.19 4.64 3.96
C PRO A 22 2.00 3.66 3.85
N ALA A 23 2.18 2.51 3.20
CA ALA A 23 1.14 1.48 3.16
C ALA A 23 0.69 1.06 4.57
N GLN A 24 1.64 0.83 5.47
CA GLN A 24 1.37 0.42 6.84
C GLN A 24 0.63 1.51 7.62
N VAL A 25 0.94 2.79 7.41
CA VAL A 25 0.22 3.90 8.07
C VAL A 25 -1.29 3.85 7.77
N PHE A 26 -1.65 3.69 6.50
CA PHE A 26 -3.06 3.59 6.11
C PHE A 26 -3.71 2.28 6.57
N ALA A 27 -2.95 1.18 6.60
CA ALA A 27 -3.44 -0.10 7.11
C ALA A 27 -3.75 -0.01 8.61
N THR A 28 -2.85 0.58 9.40
CA THR A 28 -3.09 0.83 10.83
C THR A 28 -4.28 1.75 11.04
N ALA A 29 -4.45 2.81 10.23
CA ALA A 29 -5.65 3.64 10.34
C ALA A 29 -6.96 2.89 10.03
N ASN A 30 -6.93 1.90 9.13
CA ASN A 30 -8.06 1.00 8.89
C ASN A 30 -8.30 0.08 10.10
N ASP A 31 -7.24 -0.45 10.72
CA ASP A 31 -7.35 -1.27 11.92
C ASP A 31 -8.00 -0.49 13.08
N GLU A 32 -7.53 0.74 13.35
CA GLU A 32 -8.11 1.62 14.38
C GLU A 32 -9.58 1.96 14.10
N ALA A 33 -9.95 2.19 12.84
CA ALA A 33 -11.34 2.43 12.46
C ALA A 33 -12.20 1.19 12.72
N ARG A 34 -11.71 0.00 12.36
CA ARG A 34 -12.40 -1.27 12.60
C ARG A 34 -12.58 -1.53 14.09
N ASP A 35 -11.56 -1.29 14.90
CA ASP A 35 -11.61 -1.48 16.35
C ASP A 35 -12.61 -0.52 17.01
N ALA A 36 -12.81 0.67 16.43
CA ALA A 36 -13.85 1.62 16.82
C ALA A 36 -15.25 1.30 16.26
N GLY A 37 -15.44 0.20 15.52
CA GLY A 37 -16.71 -0.16 14.88
C GLY A 37 -17.09 0.75 13.70
N LEU A 38 -16.11 1.45 13.13
CA LEU A 38 -16.27 2.34 11.98
C LEU A 38 -15.88 1.62 10.68
N PRO A 39 -16.41 2.07 9.52
CA PRO A 39 -15.96 1.56 8.23
C PRO A 39 -14.51 1.96 7.96
N GLU A 40 -13.75 1.07 7.32
CA GLU A 40 -12.37 1.32 6.90
C GLU A 40 -12.30 2.52 5.93
N PRO A 41 -11.51 3.57 6.24
CA PRO A 41 -11.45 4.77 5.44
C PRO A 41 -10.63 4.62 4.15
N TYR A 42 -9.65 3.71 4.09
CA TYR A 42 -8.68 3.64 2.99
C TYR A 42 -8.73 2.33 2.22
N ARG A 43 -8.55 2.43 0.90
CA ARG A 43 -8.22 1.28 0.04
C ARG A 43 -6.82 1.44 -0.53
N ILE A 44 -5.90 0.61 -0.07
CA ILE A 44 -4.48 0.71 -0.41
C ILE A 44 -4.20 -0.14 -1.65
N ARG A 45 -3.47 0.43 -2.62
CA ARG A 45 -3.11 -0.22 -3.88
C ARG A 45 -1.65 0.04 -4.19
N MET A 46 -0.91 -1.03 -4.46
CA MET A 46 0.39 -0.93 -5.11
C MET A 46 0.15 -0.82 -6.62
N ALA A 47 0.94 -0.01 -7.31
CA ALA A 47 0.83 0.16 -8.75
C ALA A 47 2.22 0.29 -9.38
N ALA A 48 2.36 -0.16 -10.61
CA ALA A 48 3.55 0.04 -11.43
C ALA A 48 3.17 0.19 -12.90
N PRO A 49 4.00 0.84 -13.72
CA PRO A 49 3.82 0.82 -15.16
C PRO A 49 3.82 -0.62 -15.69
N GLY A 50 2.72 -1.04 -16.30
CA GLY A 50 2.53 -2.41 -16.82
C GLY A 50 2.04 -3.44 -15.78
N GLY A 51 2.00 -3.11 -14.49
CA GLY A 51 1.56 -3.99 -13.41
C GLY A 51 2.46 -5.22 -13.18
N GLY A 52 2.00 -6.13 -12.32
CA GLY A 52 2.68 -7.40 -12.04
C GLY A 52 3.71 -7.31 -10.92
N LEU A 53 4.61 -8.30 -10.87
CA LEU A 53 5.61 -8.41 -9.82
C LEU A 53 6.76 -7.43 -10.04
N VAL A 54 6.97 -6.51 -9.11
CA VAL A 54 8.07 -5.52 -9.14
C VAL A 54 9.02 -5.79 -7.99
N ALA A 55 10.30 -5.99 -8.31
CA ALA A 55 11.34 -6.20 -7.30
C ALA A 55 11.83 -4.88 -6.70
N SER A 56 11.90 -4.83 -5.36
CA SER A 56 12.57 -3.77 -4.61
C SER A 56 14.10 -3.91 -4.67
N SER A 57 14.82 -2.87 -4.25
CA SER A 57 16.28 -2.91 -4.06
C SER A 57 16.74 -3.92 -3.01
N ALA A 58 15.84 -4.39 -2.14
CA ALA A 58 16.10 -5.42 -1.13
C ALA A 58 15.86 -6.85 -1.65
N GLY A 59 15.51 -7.03 -2.94
CA GLY A 59 15.22 -8.33 -3.53
C GLY A 59 13.82 -8.89 -3.22
N VAL A 60 13.01 -8.16 -2.43
CA VAL A 60 11.61 -8.51 -2.16
C VAL A 60 10.74 -8.04 -3.31
N GLY A 61 9.91 -8.94 -3.87
CA GLY A 61 8.93 -8.61 -4.90
C GLY A 61 7.58 -8.22 -4.31
N VAL A 62 6.96 -7.17 -4.86
CA VAL A 62 5.60 -6.73 -4.53
C VAL A 62 4.71 -6.89 -5.77
N MET A 63 3.51 -7.42 -5.57
CA MET A 63 2.50 -7.49 -6.62
C MET A 63 1.83 -6.13 -6.81
N THR A 64 1.73 -5.68 -8.05
CA THR A 64 1.14 -4.39 -8.46
C THR A 64 0.06 -4.56 -9.51
#